data_AF-A0A977PVL5-F1
#
_entry.id   AF-A0A977PVL5-F1
#
_cell.length_a   1.000
_cell.length_b   1.000
_cell.length_c   1.000
_cell.angle_alpha   90.00
_cell.angle_beta   90.00
_cell.angle_gamma   90.00
#
_symmetry.space_group_name_H-M   'P 1'
#
loop_
_entity.id
_entity.type
_entity.pdbx_description
1 polymer ?
#
loop_
_entity_poly.entity_id
_entity_poly.type
_entity_poly.pdbx_seq_one_letter_code
_entity_poly.pdbx_strand_id
1 'polypeptide(L)'
;MAELLMSNPNPRIENLALGRGQKPKLGHQSYKFNINPEDKDRLETIAEAYGCIYAGKGSISALLAKIARDELIITPSPSYVTVQNTATGNQEREKKRKRILDQDLLDRNKSKLSDTESFE
;
A
#
# COMPACT_ATOMS: atom_id res chain seq x y z
N MET A 1 13.37 21.08 57.39
CA MET A 1 12.60 19.88 57.79
C MET A 1 12.33 19.10 56.52
N ALA A 2 13.01 17.98 56.32
CA ALA A 2 12.91 17.17 55.10
C ALA A 2 12.00 15.98 55.37
N GLU A 3 10.96 15.82 54.55
CA GLU A 3 10.02 14.69 54.60
C GLU A 3 10.74 13.39 54.23
N LEU A 4 10.66 12.42 55.15
CA LEU A 4 11.09 11.05 54.96
C LEU A 4 10.18 10.39 53.91
N LEU A 5 10.74 10.13 52.73
CA LEU A 5 10.17 9.23 51.73
C LEU A 5 9.92 7.86 52.38
N MET A 6 8.66 7.56 52.70
CA MET A 6 8.29 6.25 53.21
C MET A 6 8.41 5.21 52.09
N SER A 7 9.43 4.37 52.19
CA SER A 7 9.61 3.16 51.40
C SER A 7 8.36 2.27 51.49
N ASN A 8 7.97 1.67 50.36
CA ASN A 8 6.78 0.82 50.24
C ASN A 8 6.75 -0.28 51.33
N PRO A 9 5.71 -0.33 52.19
CA PRO A 9 5.68 -1.19 53.38
C PRO A 9 5.50 -2.69 53.08
N ASN A 10 5.30 -3.10 51.82
CA ASN A 10 5.16 -4.52 51.49
C ASN A 10 5.91 -4.89 50.19
N PRO A 11 7.25 -5.11 50.25
CA PRO A 11 8.01 -5.52 49.09
C PRO A 11 7.63 -6.96 48.71
N ARG A 12 7.08 -7.17 47.51
CA ARG A 12 6.79 -8.51 46.98
C ARG A 12 8.10 -9.22 46.61
N ILE A 13 8.75 -9.85 47.58
CA ILE A 13 10.07 -10.52 47.48
C ILE A 13 10.06 -11.61 46.39
N GLU A 14 8.92 -12.24 46.15
CA GLU A 14 8.72 -13.26 45.10
C GLU A 14 9.11 -12.75 43.70
N ASN A 15 8.88 -11.46 43.41
CA ASN A 15 9.25 -10.87 42.12
C ASN A 15 10.77 -10.64 41.99
N LEU A 16 11.47 -10.41 43.11
CA LEU A 16 12.94 -10.29 43.13
C LEU A 16 13.60 -11.65 42.89
N ALA A 17 13.07 -12.73 43.48
CA ALA A 17 13.56 -14.09 43.30
C ALA A 17 13.40 -14.60 41.85
N LEU A 18 12.36 -14.13 41.15
CA LEU A 18 12.10 -14.42 39.74
C LEU A 18 12.93 -13.56 38.76
N GLY A 19 13.88 -12.76 39.25
CA GLY A 19 14.68 -11.86 38.42
C GLY A 19 13.88 -10.72 37.79
N ARG A 20 12.64 -10.47 38.26
CA ARG A 20 11.82 -9.31 37.87
C ARG A 20 12.24 -8.08 38.65
N GLY A 21 13.50 -7.71 38.41
CA GLY A 21 14.09 -6.41 38.69
C GLY A 21 14.96 -6.02 37.49
N GLN A 22 14.48 -6.32 36.27
CA GLN A 22 15.23 -6.03 35.05
C GLN A 22 15.57 -4.55 35.05
N LYS A 23 16.86 -4.25 35.22
CA LYS A 23 17.41 -2.92 35.08
C LYS A 23 16.92 -2.40 33.72
N PRO A 24 16.19 -1.28 33.66
CA PRO A 24 15.71 -0.76 32.39
C PRO A 24 16.94 -0.59 31.49
N LYS A 25 16.96 -1.30 30.36
CA LYS A 25 18.06 -1.21 29.42
C LYS A 25 18.12 0.24 28.93
N LEU A 26 19.26 0.90 29.14
CA LEU A 26 19.44 2.31 28.79
C LEU A 26 19.01 2.54 27.32
N GLY A 27 18.13 3.51 27.09
CA GLY A 27 17.76 3.97 25.75
C GLY A 27 16.63 3.21 25.04
N HIS A 28 16.05 2.16 25.62
CA HIS A 28 14.90 1.48 25.01
C HIS A 28 13.60 2.19 25.36
N GLN A 29 13.12 3.05 24.46
CA GLN A 29 11.75 3.56 24.50
C GLN A 29 10.84 2.60 23.73
N SER A 30 9.84 2.04 24.42
CA SER A 30 8.81 1.21 23.79
C SER A 30 7.63 2.08 23.40
N TYR A 31 7.28 2.06 22.12
CA TYR A 31 6.12 2.74 21.59
C TYR A 31 5.02 1.72 21.32
N LYS A 32 3.81 2.01 21.80
CA LYS A 32 2.61 1.25 21.45
C LYS A 32 1.86 2.03 20.38
N PHE A 33 1.66 1.40 19.23
CA PHE A 33 0.82 1.94 18.16
C PHE A 33 -0.25 0.91 17.80
N ASN A 34 -1.41 1.40 17.36
CA ASN A 34 -2.48 0.57 16.84
C ASN A 34 -2.41 0.61 15.32
N ILE A 35 -2.21 -0.55 14.69
CA ILE A 35 -2.21 -0.72 13.23
C ILE A 35 -3.25 -1.78 12.89
N ASN A 36 -3.93 -1.58 11.76
CA ASN A 36 -4.87 -2.54 11.20
C ASN A 36 -4.15 -3.87 10.89
N PRO A 37 -4.70 -5.05 11.22
CA PRO A 37 -4.02 -6.33 10.98
C PRO A 37 -3.51 -6.52 9.55
N GLU A 38 -4.26 -6.09 8.53
CA GLU A 38 -3.85 -6.21 7.13
C GLU A 38 -2.59 -5.38 6.81
N ASP A 39 -2.53 -4.14 7.29
CA ASP A 39 -1.37 -3.27 7.09
C ASP A 39 -0.15 -3.79 7.85
N LYS A 40 -0.38 -4.38 9.03
CA LYS A 40 0.67 -5.03 9.81
C LYS A 40 1.28 -6.21 9.03
N ASP A 41 0.45 -7.08 8.47
CA ASP A 41 0.92 -8.25 7.71
C ASP A 41 1.70 -7.82 6.46
N ARG A 42 1.25 -6.77 5.77
CA ARG A 42 1.98 -6.16 4.65
C ARG A 42 3.34 -5.62 5.07
N LEU A 43 3.40 -4.90 6.20
CA LEU A 43 4.65 -4.38 6.75
C LEU A 43 5.62 -5.49 7.17
N GLU A 44 5.13 -6.57 7.78
CA GLU A 44 5.95 -7.72 8.14
C GLU A 44 6.51 -8.42 6.89
N THR A 45 5.70 -8.58 5.85
CA THR A 45 6.14 -9.14 4.56
C THR A 45 7.23 -8.28 3.91
N ILE A 46 7.05 -6.96 3.90
CA ILE A 46 8.07 -6.02 3.40
C ILE A 46 9.34 -6.14 4.24
N ALA A 47 9.23 -6.16 5.57
CA ALA A 47 10.38 -6.29 6.46
C ALA A 47 11.18 -7.57 6.17
N GLU A 48 10.50 -8.70 5.96
CA GLU A 48 11.13 -9.96 5.59
C GLU A 48 11.86 -9.89 4.24
N ALA A 49 11.24 -9.28 3.22
CA ALA A 49 11.86 -9.09 1.90
C ALA A 49 13.18 -8.28 1.94
N TYR A 50 13.30 -7.34 2.88
CA TYR A 50 14.53 -6.55 3.11
C TYR A 50 15.44 -7.13 4.22
N GLY A 51 15.24 -8.39 4.59
CA GLY A 51 16.04 -9.10 5.60
C GLY A 51 15.96 -8.49 7.01
N CYS A 52 14.89 -7.75 7.31
CA CYS A 52 14.63 -7.18 8.62
C CYS A 52 13.86 -8.18 9.47
N ILE A 53 14.57 -9.18 9.98
CA ILE A 53 13.99 -10.34 10.67
C ILE A 53 14.25 -10.26 12.18
N TYR A 54 13.24 -10.58 12.98
CA TYR A 54 13.38 -10.82 14.41
C TYR A 54 12.64 -12.11 14.78
N ALA A 55 13.31 -13.03 15.49
CA ALA A 55 12.76 -14.32 15.87
C ALA A 55 12.13 -15.13 14.71
N GLY A 56 12.73 -15.05 13.51
CA GLY A 56 12.30 -15.81 12.33
C GLY A 56 11.10 -15.21 11.57
N LYS A 57 10.65 -14.00 11.91
CA LYS A 57 9.59 -13.28 11.19
C LYS A 57 10.02 -11.86 10.83
N GLY A 58 9.39 -11.28 9.82
CA GLY A 58 9.53 -9.86 9.51
C GLY A 58 9.25 -8.97 10.72
N SER A 59 10.14 -8.01 10.96
CA SER A 59 10.11 -7.15 12.14
C SER A 59 10.03 -5.68 11.74
N ILE A 60 8.91 -5.05 12.10
CA ILE A 60 8.66 -3.63 11.84
C ILE A 60 9.71 -2.77 12.55
N SER A 61 10.10 -3.11 13.79
CA SER A 61 11.13 -2.36 14.51
C SER A 61 12.51 -2.47 13.87
N ALA A 62 12.88 -3.64 13.34
CA ALA A 62 14.13 -3.81 12.60
C ALA A 62 14.12 -3.01 11.28
N LEU A 63 12.97 -3.00 10.58
CA LEU A 63 12.77 -2.20 9.37
C LEU A 63 12.96 -0.71 9.66
N LEU A 64 12.31 -0.18 10.71
CA LEU A 64 12.44 1.22 11.13
C LEU A 64 13.87 1.55 11.57
N ALA A 65 14.57 0.61 12.22
CA ALA A 65 15.96 0.82 12.62
C ALA A 65 16.90 0.95 11.41
N LYS A 66 16.68 0.19 10.33
CA LYS A 66 17.46 0.35 9.09
C LYS A 66 17.17 1.67 8.40
N ILE A 67 15.92 2.12 8.39
CA ILE A 67 15.55 3.45 7.88
C ILE A 67 16.26 4.55 8.67
N ALA A 68 16.26 4.46 10.01
CA ALA A 68 16.91 5.44 10.87
C ALA A 68 18.44 5.47 10.75
N ARG A 69 19.05 4.42 10.19
CA ARG A 69 20.50 4.32 9.92
C ARG A 69 20.85 4.68 8.47
N ASP A 70 19.89 5.16 7.69
CA ASP A 70 20.04 5.44 6.26
C ASP A 70 20.46 4.22 5.41
N GLU A 71 20.23 3.00 5.92
CA GLU A 71 20.45 1.74 5.18
C GLU A 71 19.28 1.44 4.22
N LEU A 72 18.10 2.02 4.49
CA LEU A 72 16.90 1.93 3.67
C LEU A 72 16.28 3.30 3.52
N ILE A 73 15.96 3.69 2.29
CA ILE A 73 15.31 4.97 1.98
C ILE A 73 13.89 4.69 1.49
N ILE A 74 12.92 5.43 2.04
CA ILE A 74 11.55 5.39 1.56
C ILE A 74 11.41 6.37 0.40
N THR A 75 11.11 5.85 -0.78
CA THR A 75 10.77 6.68 -1.94
C THR A 75 9.28 6.54 -2.24
N PRO A 76 8.59 7.63 -2.60
CA PRO A 76 7.22 7.52 -3.08
C PRO A 76 7.20 6.62 -4.31
N SER A 77 6.24 5.70 -4.35
CA SER A 77 6.01 4.91 -5.56
C SER A 77 5.62 5.87 -6.70
N PRO A 78 6.20 5.73 -7.90
CA PRO A 78 5.75 6.51 -9.04
C PRO A 78 4.25 6.30 -9.24
N SER A 79 3.51 7.40 -9.40
CA SER A 79 2.08 7.37 -9.68
C SER A 79 1.87 6.82 -11.09
N TYR A 80 1.78 5.50 -11.21
CA TYR A 80 1.27 4.90 -12.43
C TYR A 80 -0.20 5.27 -12.50
N VAL A 81 -0.56 6.16 -13.42
CA VAL A 81 -1.96 6.32 -13.83
C VAL A 81 -2.38 4.94 -14.32
N THR A 82 -3.14 4.23 -13.51
CA THR A 82 -3.80 3.01 -13.96
C THR A 82 -4.71 3.48 -15.08
N VAL A 83 -4.32 3.23 -16.33
CA VAL A 83 -5.22 3.38 -17.46
C VAL A 83 -6.29 2.33 -17.23
N GLN A 84 -7.35 2.71 -16.52
CA GLN A 84 -8.52 1.88 -16.40
C GLN A 84 -9.02 1.74 -17.82
N ASN A 85 -8.82 0.57 -18.42
CA ASN A 85 -9.56 0.14 -19.61
C ASN A 85 -11.02 0.04 -19.18
N THR A 86 -11.69 1.18 -19.07
CA THR A 86 -13.12 1.22 -18.84
C THR A 86 -13.76 0.68 -20.11
N ALA A 87 -14.57 -0.36 -19.97
CA ALA A 87 -15.27 -1.00 -21.09
C ALA A 87 -16.07 0.00 -21.96
N THR A 88 -16.38 1.17 -21.40
CA THR A 88 -16.98 2.34 -22.07
C THR A 88 -16.16 2.83 -23.27
N GLY A 89 -14.83 2.88 -23.18
CA GLY A 89 -13.98 3.34 -24.28
C GLY A 89 -14.03 2.42 -25.51
N ASN A 90 -14.16 1.11 -25.30
CA ASN A 90 -14.32 0.15 -26.38
C ASN A 90 -15.71 0.24 -27.03
N GLN A 91 -16.77 0.43 -26.24
CA GLN A 91 -18.12 0.62 -26.77
C GLN A 91 -18.26 1.91 -27.60
N GLU A 92 -17.62 3.01 -27.20
CA GLU A 92 -17.63 4.26 -27.98
C GLU A 92 -16.85 4.14 -29.29
N ARG A 93 -15.69 3.46 -29.26
CA ARG A 93 -14.91 3.17 -30.47
C ARG A 93 -15.68 2.28 -31.45
N GLU A 94 -16.38 1.26 -30.96
CA GLU A 94 -17.24 0.40 -31.79
C GLU A 94 -18.44 1.16 -32.37
N LYS A 95 -19.12 1.98 -31.57
CA LYS A 95 -20.22 2.84 -32.06
C LYS A 95 -19.74 3.80 -33.15
N LYS A 96 -18.56 4.42 -32.97
CA LYS A 96 -17.98 5.32 -33.97
C LYS A 96 -17.61 4.59 -35.26
N ARG A 97 -17.04 3.38 -35.17
CA ARG A 97 -16.71 2.54 -36.33
C ARG A 97 -17.96 2.13 -37.12
N LYS A 98 -19.04 1.73 -36.43
CA LYS A 98 -20.31 1.40 -37.10
C LYS A 98 -20.90 2.58 -37.87
N ARG A 99 -20.91 3.78 -37.27
CA ARG A 99 -21.39 5.00 -37.96
C ARG A 99 -20.62 5.32 -39.24
N ILE A 100 -19.29 5.16 -39.23
CA ILE A 100 -18.46 5.41 -40.41
C ILE A 100 -18.80 4.40 -41.52
N LEU A 101 -18.92 3.12 -41.16
CA LEU A 101 -19.26 2.07 -42.13
C LEU A 101 -20.67 2.27 -42.73
N ASP A 102 -21.65 2.64 -41.92
CA ASP A 102 -23.01 2.91 -42.38
C ASP A 102 -23.07 4.12 -43.32
N GLN A 103 -22.27 5.16 -43.04
CA GLN A 103 -22.16 6.34 -43.90
C GLN A 103 -21.53 5.99 -45.25
N ASP A 104 -20.43 5.24 -45.25
CA ASP A 104 -19.77 4.79 -46.49
C ASP A 104 -20.67 3.90 -47.36
N LEU A 105 -21.57 3.12 -46.75
CA LEU A 105 -22.56 2.31 -47.46
C LEU A 105 -23.66 3.16 -48.09
N LEU A 106 -24.14 4.17 -47.37
CA LEU A 106 -25.13 5.13 -47.88
C LEU A 106 -24.58 5.92 -49.06
N ASP A 107 -23.34 6.38 -48.97
CA ASP A 107 -22.70 7.17 -50.03
C ASP A 107 -22.45 6.32 -51.29
N ARG A 108 -22.03 5.06 -51.13
CA ARG A 108 -21.89 4.11 -52.25
C ARG A 108 -23.21 3.73 -52.92
N ASN A 109 -24.30 3.69 -52.16
CA ASN A 109 -25.62 3.37 -52.74
C ASN A 109 -26.20 4.58 -53.47
N LYS A 110 -25.97 5.82 -52.98
CA LYS A 110 -26.36 7.04 -53.70
C LYS A 110 -25.63 7.18 -55.04
N SER A 111 -24.33 6.89 -55.09
CA SER A 111 -23.56 6.97 -56.33
C SER A 111 -24.02 5.97 -57.40
N LYS A 112 -24.58 4.81 -56.99
CA LYS A 112 -25.10 3.82 -57.94
C LYS A 112 -26.48 4.18 -58.53
N LEU A 113 -27.27 5.00 -57.84
CA LEU A 113 -28.56 5.46 -58.37
C LEU A 113 -28.41 6.63 -59.36
N SER A 114 -27.38 7.47 -59.19
CA SER A 114 -27.14 8.60 -60.12
C SER A 114 -26.65 8.16 -61.50
N ASP A 115 -26.07 6.97 -61.63
CA ASP A 115 -25.54 6.46 -62.91
C ASP A 115 -26.63 5.83 -63.80
N THR A 116 -27.82 5.57 -63.26
CA THR A 116 -28.94 4.94 -63.99
C THR A 116 -29.96 5.91 -64.55
N GLU A 117 -29.86 7.21 -64.26
CA GLU A 117 -30.80 8.24 -64.75
C GLU A 117 -30.34 8.95 -66.04
N SER A 118 -29.23 8.51 -66.66
CA SER A 118 -28.66 9.13 -67.87
C SER A 118 -28.72 8.27 -69.14
N PHE A 119 -29.64 7.29 -69.20
CA PHE A 119 -29.97 6.57 -70.43
C PHE A 119 -31.49 6.61 -70.66
N GLU A 120 -31.99 7.77 -71.12
CA GLU A 120 -33.18 7.84 -72.00
C GLU A 120 -32.76 7.59 -73.45
#